data_AF-C3KE26-F1
#
_entry.id   AF-C3KE26-F1
#
_cell.length_a   1.000
_cell.length_b   1.000
_cell.length_c   1.000
_cell.angle_alpha   90.00
_cell.angle_beta   90.00
_cell.angle_gamma   90.00
#
_symmetry.space_group_name_H-M   'P 1'
#
loop_
_entity.id
_entity.type
_entity.pdbx_description
1 polymer ?
#
loop_
_entity_poly.entity_id
_entity_poly.type
_entity_poly.pdbx_seq_one_letter_code
_entity_poly.pdbx_strand_id
1 'polypeptide(L)' 'MSRHPLSNRQRHLLCLGLKLMLAGVPEEERRAIIERRLHYYREARKRQRYPYHQREPHP' A
#
# COMPACT_ATOMS: atom_id res chain seq x y z
N MET A 1 12.29 23.75 1.65
CA MET A 1 11.70 22.48 2.13
C MET A 1 10.35 22.29 1.44
N SER A 2 10.25 21.32 0.54
CA SER A 2 9.04 21.10 -0.28
C SER A 2 7.88 20.60 0.59
N ARG A 3 6.92 21.48 0.89
CA ARG A 3 5.63 21.14 1.52
C ARG A 3 4.70 20.51 0.47
N HIS A 4 5.00 19.31 -0.02
CA HIS A 4 4.02 18.54 -0.77
C HIS A 4 3.12 17.78 0.22
N PRO A 5 1.79 17.96 0.15
CA PRO A 5 0.88 17.19 0.99
C PRO A 5 1.05 15.69 0.69
N LEU A 6 1.06 14.88 1.74
CA LEU A 6 1.17 13.43 1.62
C LEU A 6 0.09 12.90 0.69
N SER A 7 0.49 12.00 -0.23
CA SER A 7 -0.48 11.28 -1.07
C SER A 7 -1.46 10.50 -0.19
N ASN A 8 -2.67 10.25 -0.71
CA ASN A 8 -3.69 9.46 0.00
C ASN A 8 -3.16 8.10 0.49
N ARG A 9 -2.26 7.47 -0.27
CA ARG A 9 -1.62 6.21 0.11
C ARG A 9 -0.68 6.38 1.30
N GLN A 10 0.15 7.44 1.31
CA GLN A 10 1.02 7.76 2.43
C GLN A 10 0.21 8.08 3.69
N ARG A 11 -0.85 8.88 3.59
CA ARG A 11 -1.76 9.17 4.71
C ARG A 11 -2.39 7.89 5.28
N HIS A 12 -2.83 6.99 4.41
CA HIS A 12 -3.39 5.71 4.83
C HIS A 12 -2.35 4.87 5.56
N LEU A 13 -1.14 4.70 5.01
CA LEU A 13 -0.09 3.92 5.68
C LEU A 13 0.29 4.50 7.04
N LEU A 14 0.35 5.84 7.15
CA LEU A 14 0.57 6.53 8.42
C LEU A 14 -0.56 6.25 9.42
N CYS A 15 -1.82 6.41 9.02
CA CYS A 15 -2.97 6.13 9.87
C CYS A 15 -3.03 4.65 10.30
N LEU A 16 -2.71 3.72 9.39
CA LEU A 16 -2.64 2.30 9.68
C LEU A 16 -1.54 2.00 10.71
N GLY A 17 -0.34 2.54 10.53
CA GLY A 17 0.76 2.38 11.48
C GLY A 17 0.41 2.90 12.88
N LEU A 18 -0.21 4.08 12.97
CA LEU A 18 -0.67 4.65 14.24
C LEU A 18 -1.74 3.77 14.92
N LYS A 19 -2.72 3.27 14.16
CA LYS A 19 -3.75 2.36 14.70
C LYS A 19 -3.13 1.08 15.27
N LEU A 20 -2.16 0.49 14.56
CA LEU A 20 -1.50 -0.74 15.02
C LEU A 20 -0.63 -0.48 16.26
N MET A 21 0.03 0.67 16.34
CA MET A 21 0.79 1.08 17.52
C MET A 21 -0.13 1.26 18.74
N LEU A 22 -1.27 1.95 18.57
CA LEU A 22 -2.27 2.15 19.63
C LEU A 22 -2.92 0.83 20.07
N ALA A 23 -3.03 -0.14 19.16
CA ALA A 23 -3.54 -1.48 19.46
C ALA A 23 -2.50 -2.39 20.16
N GLY A 24 -1.27 -1.91 20.41
CA GLY A 24 -0.23 -2.69 21.09
C GLY A 24 0.39 -3.81 20.24
N VAL A 25 0.20 -3.79 18.91
CA VAL A 25 0.75 -4.81 18.00
C VAL A 25 2.28 -4.74 18.02
N PRO A 26 3.02 -5.87 18.17
CA PRO A 26 4.48 -5.89 18.14
C PRO A 26 5.06 -5.26 16.88
N GLU A 27 6.23 -4.62 17.00
CA GLU A 27 6.81 -3.87 15.88
C GLU A 27 7.03 -4.72 14.62
N GLU A 28 7.47 -5.96 14.79
CA GLU A 28 7.70 -6.93 13.70
C GLU A 28 6.41 -7.21 12.92
N GLU A 29 5.31 -7.46 13.63
CA GLU A 29 3.99 -7.66 13.03
C GLU A 29 3.49 -6.39 12.33
N ARG A 30 3.70 -5.21 12.92
CA ARG A 30 3.33 -3.92 12.29
C ARG A 30 4.09 -3.74 10.97
N ARG A 31 5.39 -4.02 10.96
CA ARG A 31 6.23 -3.96 9.75
C ARG A 31 5.70 -4.91 8.68
N ALA A 32 5.43 -6.18 9.03
CA ALA A 32 4.88 -7.16 8.11
C ALA A 32 3.53 -6.73 7.49
N ILE A 33 2.63 -6.15 8.30
CA ILE A 33 1.34 -5.64 7.84
C ILE A 33 1.53 -4.46 6.85
N ILE A 34 2.39 -3.51 7.19
CA ILE A 34 2.69 -2.35 6.35
C ILE A 34 3.34 -2.78 5.03
N GLU A 35 4.30 -3.71 5.08
CA GLU A 35 4.97 -4.25 3.90
C GLU A 35 3.99 -4.97 2.96
N ARG A 36 3.10 -5.80 3.51
CA ARG A 36 2.03 -6.44 2.75
C ARG A 36 1.14 -5.40 2.08
N ARG A 37 0.79 -4.31 2.77
CA ARG A 37 -0.03 -3.23 2.18
C ARG A 37 0.72 -2.48 1.08
N LEU A 38 2.01 -2.22 1.26
CA LEU A 38 2.87 -1.64 0.24
C LEU A 38 2.95 -2.52 -1.02
N HIS A 39 3.08 -3.83 -0.84
CA HIS A 39 3.08 -4.79 -1.95
C HIS A 39 1.78 -4.68 -2.76
N TYR A 40 0.61 -4.66 -2.12
CA TYR A 40 -0.66 -4.45 -2.82
C TYR A 40 -0.70 -3.16 -3.65
N TYR A 41 -0.19 -2.04 -3.13
CA TYR A 41 -0.13 -0.79 -3.89
C TYR A 41 0.84 -0.86 -5.08
N ARG A 42 1.93 -1.62 -4.98
CA ARG A 42 2.86 -1.86 -6.08
C ARG A 42 2.19 -2.70 -7.17
N GLU A 43 1.53 -3.79 -6.80
CA GLU A 43 0.83 -4.67 -7.74
C GLU A 43 -0.35 -3.95 -8.44
N ALA A 44 -1.15 -3.19 -7.69
CA ALA A 44 -2.21 -2.36 -8.28
C ALA A 44 -1.66 -1.33 -9.28
N ARG A 45 -0.49 -0.75 -9.00
CA ARG A 45 0.18 0.20 -9.92
C ARG A 45 0.69 -0.50 -11.19
N LYS A 46 1.22 -1.73 -11.09
CA LYS A 46 1.64 -2.51 -12.26
C LYS A 46 0.45 -2.80 -13.19
N ARG A 47 -0.69 -3.21 -12.63
CA ARG A 47 -1.92 -3.45 -13.39
C ARG A 47 -2.42 -2.20 -14.13
N GLN A 48 -2.24 -1.01 -13.55
CA GLN A 48 -2.62 0.26 -14.20
C GLN A 48 -1.64 0.73 -15.27
N ARG A 49 -0.35 0.38 -15.17
CA ARG A 49 0.70 0.86 -16.08
C ARG A 49 0.73 0.12 -17.42
N TYR A 50 0.11 -1.06 -17.50
CA TYR A 50 0.03 -1.90 -18.72
C TYR A 50 -1.43 -2.35 -18.96
N PRO A 51 -2.31 -1.48 -19.49
CA PRO A 51 -3.72 -1.82 -19.72
C PRO A 51 -3.95 -2.86 -20.84
N TYR A 52 -2.91 -3.24 -21.60
CA TYR A 52 -2.99 -4.12 -22.78
C TYR A 52 -2.74 -5.61 -22.50
N HIS A 53 -2.53 -6.01 -21.24
CA HIS A 53 -2.38 -7.44 -20.86
C HIS A 53 -3.60 -8.04 -20.15
N GLN A 54 -4.75 -7.35 -20.11
CA GLN A 54 -6.02 -7.92 -19.64
C GLN A 54 -6.82 -8.62 -20.76
N ARG A 55 -6.14 -9.29 -21.68
CA ARG A 55 -6.78 -10.26 -22.57
C ARG A 55 -6.41 -11.64 -22.06
N GLU A 56 -7.17 -12.13 -21.09
CA GLU A 56 -7.32 -13.58 -21.01
C GLU A 56 -7.85 -14.03 -22.39
N PRO A 57 -7.26 -15.05 -23.03
CA PRO A 57 -7.89 -15.65 -24.20
C PRO A 57 -9.21 -16.23 -23.72
N HIS A 58 -10.31 -15.57 -24.07
CA HIS A 58 -11.63 -16.19 -23.98
C HIS A 58 -11.56 -17.48 -24.83
N PRO A 59 -11.95 -18.64 -24.28
CA PRO A 59 -12.08 -19.87 -25.06
C PRO A 59 -13.14 -19.72 -26.15
#